data_AF-A0A3B9GXW2-F1
#
_entry.id   AF-A0A3B9GXW2-F1
#
_cell.length_a   1.000
_cell.length_b   1.000
_cell.length_c   1.000
_cell.angle_alpha   90.00
_cell.angle_beta   90.00
_cell.angle_gamma   90.00
#
_symmetry.space_group_name_H-M   'P 1'
#
loop_
_entity.id
_entity.type
_entity.pdbx_description
1 polymer ?
#
loop_
_entity_poly.entity_id
_entity_poly.type
_entity_poly.pdbx_seq_one_letter_code
_entity_poly.pdbx_strand_id
1 'polypeptide(L)'
;MTKLKVGVAGAGVFGNYHAQKAAASVKTDLVGVYDIDLPRAKGIAEKFGAKGFDDYTAFLDACDAVVIAVPATWHEPLARQAIEAHRHVLCEKPLALTGAAARFLADEAAAHGRILQVGHQERFVAKAMGVLAIEETPLLLESVRAGPPAPDNRAGDVSVIWDLMIHDLDLAAMMLGNEFTGVSATGRRVHSEHIDEATAEFSYASGGVARLTA
;
A
#
# COMPACT_ATOMS: atom_id res chain seq x y z
N MET A 1 23.80 -6.46 16.48
CA MET A 1 22.49 -6.93 15.99
C MET A 1 22.62 -7.20 14.50
N THR A 2 22.16 -8.35 14.01
CA THR A 2 22.09 -8.65 12.57
C THR A 2 21.06 -7.73 11.92
N LYS A 3 21.47 -6.97 10.89
CA LYS A 3 20.57 -6.11 10.12
C LYS A 3 19.73 -6.97 9.16
N LEU A 4 18.46 -6.63 8.99
CA LEU A 4 17.58 -7.28 8.01
C LEU A 4 17.94 -6.80 6.59
N LYS A 5 18.18 -7.72 5.65
CA LYS A 5 18.42 -7.38 4.24
C LYS A 5 17.09 -7.04 3.57
N VAL A 6 16.92 -5.78 3.21
CA VAL A 6 15.69 -5.26 2.61
C VAL A 6 15.93 -4.94 1.14
N GLY A 7 15.03 -5.41 0.29
CA GLY A 7 14.93 -4.98 -1.10
C GLY A 7 13.71 -4.09 -1.33
N VAL A 8 13.75 -3.23 -2.36
CA VAL A 8 12.60 -2.45 -2.81
C VAL A 8 12.26 -2.78 -4.27
N ALA A 9 11.06 -3.29 -4.52
CA ALA A 9 10.52 -3.52 -5.84
C ALA A 9 9.70 -2.31 -6.31
N GLY A 10 10.05 -1.75 -7.46
CA GLY A 10 9.58 -0.49 -7.99
C GLY A 10 10.59 0.63 -7.75
N ALA A 11 11.09 1.23 -8.84
CA ALA A 11 12.00 2.37 -8.83
C ALA A 11 11.30 3.70 -9.17
N GLY A 12 10.02 3.81 -8.79
CA GLY A 12 9.25 5.05 -8.85
C GLY A 12 9.50 5.97 -7.65
N VAL A 13 8.65 6.99 -7.48
CA VAL A 13 8.81 7.96 -6.37
C VAL A 13 8.65 7.31 -4.99
N PHE A 14 7.63 6.47 -4.80
CA PHE A 14 7.44 5.78 -3.51
C PHE A 14 8.53 4.74 -3.26
N GLY A 15 8.95 4.00 -4.30
CA GLY A 15 10.11 3.13 -4.23
C GLY A 15 11.39 3.85 -3.79
N ASN A 16 11.65 5.05 -4.33
CA ASN A 16 12.78 5.89 -3.91
C ASN A 16 12.66 6.34 -2.44
N TYR A 17 11.47 6.69 -1.95
CA TYR A 17 11.27 7.02 -0.54
C TYR A 17 11.52 5.82 0.37
N HIS A 18 11.00 4.64 0.01
CA HIS A 18 11.25 3.41 0.76
C HIS A 18 12.72 3.03 0.78
N ALA A 19 13.42 3.12 -0.36
CA ALA A 19 14.86 2.87 -0.44
C ALA A 19 15.66 3.81 0.48
N GLN A 20 15.32 5.11 0.49
CA GLN A 20 15.94 6.08 1.40
C GLN A 20 15.72 5.71 2.87
N LYS A 21 14.50 5.30 3.27
CA LYS A 21 14.21 4.92 4.66
C LYS A 21 14.92 3.62 5.05
N ALA A 22 14.94 2.63 4.15
CA ALA A 22 15.65 1.37 4.37
C ALA A 22 17.15 1.58 4.53
N ALA A 23 17.77 2.42 3.70
CA ALA A 23 19.19 2.75 3.79
C ALA A 23 19.55 3.55 5.04
N ALA A 24 18.68 4.47 5.48
CA ALA A 24 18.92 5.31 6.66
C ALA A 24 18.68 4.59 8.00
N SER A 25 17.97 3.46 8.00
CA SER A 25 17.61 2.74 9.23
C SER A 25 18.78 1.93 9.78
N VAL A 26 19.02 2.04 11.09
CA VAL A 26 20.05 1.25 11.79
C VAL A 26 19.70 -0.24 11.89
N LYS A 27 18.45 -0.62 11.60
CA LYS A 27 17.93 -2.00 11.72
C LYS A 27 18.00 -2.79 10.41
N THR A 28 18.26 -2.11 9.30
CA THR A 28 18.14 -2.65 7.95
C THR A 28 19.41 -2.43 7.14
N ASP A 29 19.58 -3.25 6.12
CA ASP A 29 20.58 -3.11 5.08
C ASP A 29 19.86 -3.13 3.72
N LEU A 30 19.93 -2.04 2.95
CA LEU A 30 19.32 -1.98 1.63
C LEU A 30 20.22 -2.74 0.65
N VAL A 31 19.79 -3.94 0.25
CA VAL A 31 20.61 -4.82 -0.60
C VAL A 31 20.26 -4.73 -2.08
N GLY A 32 19.04 -4.30 -2.39
CA GLY A 32 18.56 -4.31 -3.77
C GLY A 32 17.42 -3.34 -4.05
N VAL A 33 17.40 -2.84 -5.29
CA VAL A 33 16.22 -2.22 -5.89
C VAL A 33 15.89 -3.00 -7.16
N TYR A 34 14.64 -3.40 -7.31
CA TYR A 34 14.12 -4.06 -8.51
C TYR A 34 13.23 -3.11 -9.30
N ASP A 35 13.39 -3.09 -10.62
CA ASP A 35 12.44 -2.50 -11.56
C ASP A 35 12.58 -3.19 -12.92
N ILE A 36 11.51 -3.27 -13.70
CA ILE A 36 11.56 -3.79 -15.08
C ILE A 36 12.49 -2.95 -15.98
N ASP A 37 12.70 -1.67 -15.62
CA ASP A 37 13.67 -0.77 -16.22
C ASP A 37 14.95 -0.77 -15.37
N LEU A 38 15.92 -1.64 -15.73
CA LEU A 38 17.19 -1.79 -15.01
C LEU A 38 17.93 -0.45 -14.78
N PRO A 39 18.05 0.46 -15.78
CA PRO A 39 18.57 1.80 -15.55
C PRO A 39 17.92 2.56 -14.38
N ARG A 40 16.59 2.51 -14.22
CA ARG A 40 15.91 3.14 -13.07
C ARG A 40 16.28 2.49 -11.76
N ALA A 41 16.27 1.15 -11.71
CA ALA A 41 16.65 0.39 -10.52
C ALA A 41 18.09 0.73 -10.07
N LYS A 42 19.05 0.73 -10.99
CA LYS A 42 20.44 1.11 -10.73
C LYS A 42 20.56 2.55 -10.24
N GLY A 43 19.86 3.48 -10.88
CA GLY A 43 19.90 4.90 -10.53
C GLY A 43 19.43 5.22 -9.10
N ILE A 44 18.60 4.36 -8.48
CA ILE A 44 18.27 4.45 -7.05
C ILE A 44 19.26 3.66 -6.20
N ALA A 45 19.52 2.40 -6.56
CA ALA A 45 20.33 1.49 -5.76
C ALA A 45 21.75 2.01 -5.51
N GLU A 46 22.41 2.52 -6.54
CA GLU A 46 23.81 2.97 -6.49
C GLU A 46 24.02 4.14 -5.53
N LYS A 47 23.01 5.00 -5.32
CA LYS A 47 23.05 6.10 -4.34
C LYS A 47 23.28 5.63 -2.92
N PHE A 48 22.94 4.37 -2.63
CA PHE A 48 22.99 3.78 -1.30
C PHE A 48 23.94 2.57 -1.23
N GLY A 49 24.72 2.31 -2.29
CA GLY A 49 25.61 1.14 -2.36
C GLY A 49 24.88 -0.21 -2.51
N ALA A 50 23.61 -0.18 -2.91
CA ALA A 50 22.80 -1.37 -3.18
C ALA A 50 22.93 -1.82 -4.66
N LYS A 51 22.39 -3.00 -4.99
CA LYS A 51 22.38 -3.51 -6.37
C LYS A 51 21.04 -3.23 -7.08
N GLY A 52 21.09 -2.80 -8.33
CA GLY A 52 19.92 -2.76 -9.21
C GLY A 52 19.63 -4.13 -9.83
N PHE A 53 18.36 -4.52 -9.89
CA PHE A 53 17.86 -5.78 -10.45
C PHE A 53 16.72 -5.52 -11.44
N ASP A 54 16.66 -6.33 -12.49
CA ASP A 54 15.55 -6.45 -13.46
C ASP A 54 14.99 -7.88 -13.54
N ASP A 55 15.67 -8.83 -12.89
CA ASP A 55 15.18 -10.18 -12.60
C ASP A 55 14.62 -10.23 -11.18
N TYR A 56 13.33 -10.52 -11.04
CA TYR A 56 12.64 -10.50 -9.75
C TYR A 56 13.08 -11.64 -8.83
N THR A 57 13.36 -12.83 -9.38
CA THR A 57 13.82 -13.99 -8.61
C THR A 57 15.19 -13.74 -7.98
N ALA A 58 16.15 -13.25 -8.78
CA ALA A 58 17.48 -12.89 -8.31
C ALA A 58 17.45 -11.74 -7.29
N PHE A 59 16.49 -10.83 -7.42
CA PHE A 59 16.21 -9.80 -6.42
C PHE A 59 15.71 -10.41 -5.10
N LEU A 60 14.72 -11.30 -5.15
CA LEU A 60 14.19 -11.98 -3.97
C LEU A 60 15.27 -12.80 -3.25
N ASP A 61 16.14 -13.49 -3.99
CA ASP A 61 17.23 -14.30 -3.43
C ASP A 61 18.26 -13.48 -2.63
N ALA A 62 18.38 -12.18 -2.93
CA ALA A 62 19.25 -11.28 -2.18
C ALA A 62 18.63 -10.78 -0.87
N CYS A 63 17.32 -10.92 -0.67
CA CYS A 63 16.55 -10.25 0.37
C CYS A 63 16.05 -11.18 1.47
N ASP A 64 15.93 -10.64 2.69
CA ASP A 64 15.16 -11.26 3.78
C ASP A 64 13.71 -10.73 3.77
N ALA A 65 13.55 -9.46 3.41
CA ALA A 65 12.27 -8.76 3.30
C ALA A 65 12.24 -7.86 2.07
N VAL A 66 11.05 -7.64 1.52
CA VAL A 66 10.85 -6.77 0.36
C VAL A 66 9.76 -5.74 0.62
N VAL A 67 9.99 -4.53 0.11
CA VAL A 67 8.97 -3.51 -0.04
C VAL A 67 8.49 -3.53 -1.48
N ILE A 68 7.18 -3.67 -1.71
CA ILE A 68 6.58 -3.66 -3.04
C ILE A 68 5.88 -2.32 -3.24
N ALA A 69 6.45 -1.49 -4.11
CA ALA A 69 5.99 -0.13 -4.44
C ALA A 69 5.94 0.05 -5.97
N VAL A 70 5.26 -0.89 -6.63
CA VAL A 70 4.99 -0.93 -8.09
C VAL A 70 3.57 -0.42 -8.37
N PRO A 71 3.08 -0.35 -9.63
CA PRO A 71 1.66 -0.08 -9.88
C PRO A 71 0.75 -1.13 -9.21
N ALA A 72 -0.45 -0.72 -8.78
CA ALA A 72 -1.33 -1.52 -7.94
C ALA A 72 -1.75 -2.84 -8.58
N THR A 73 -1.88 -2.87 -9.91
CA THR A 73 -2.17 -4.08 -10.70
C THR A 73 -1.10 -5.16 -10.57
N TRP A 74 0.12 -4.81 -10.15
CA TRP A 74 1.24 -5.74 -9.96
C TRP A 74 1.51 -6.11 -8.49
N HIS A 75 0.76 -5.53 -7.53
CA HIS A 75 0.93 -5.83 -6.12
C HIS A 75 0.69 -7.32 -5.81
N GLU A 76 -0.46 -7.86 -6.22
CA GLU A 76 -0.81 -9.26 -5.97
C GLU A 76 0.22 -10.26 -6.54
N PRO A 77 0.53 -10.26 -7.86
CA PRO A 77 1.42 -11.26 -8.41
C PRO A 77 2.86 -11.18 -7.85
N LEU A 78 3.37 -10.00 -7.51
CA LEU A 78 4.70 -9.85 -6.92
C LEU A 78 4.71 -10.21 -5.43
N ALA A 79 3.67 -9.81 -4.68
CA ALA A 79 3.55 -10.16 -3.26
C ALA A 79 3.48 -11.68 -3.07
N ARG A 80 2.68 -12.35 -3.91
CA ARG A 80 2.60 -13.81 -3.94
C ARG A 80 3.96 -14.45 -4.18
N GLN A 81 4.66 -14.07 -5.25
CA GLN A 81 6.01 -14.61 -5.55
C GLN A 81 7.00 -14.38 -4.39
N ALA A 82 6.94 -13.22 -3.74
CA ALA A 82 7.78 -12.94 -2.57
C ALA A 82 7.45 -13.83 -1.38
N ILE A 83 6.16 -14.09 -1.12
CA ILE A 83 5.70 -14.98 -0.05
C ILE A 83 6.12 -16.43 -0.34
N GLU A 84 5.91 -16.92 -1.56
CA GLU A 84 6.33 -18.26 -2.03
C GLU A 84 7.86 -18.43 -1.94
N ALA A 85 8.63 -17.35 -2.16
CA ALA A 85 10.07 -17.30 -1.94
C ALA A 85 10.48 -17.12 -0.46
N HIS A 86 9.53 -17.24 0.49
CA HIS A 86 9.73 -17.11 1.94
C HIS A 86 10.28 -15.74 2.41
N ARG A 87 9.91 -14.65 1.73
CA ARG A 87 10.29 -13.29 2.12
C ARG A 87 9.22 -12.64 2.98
N HIS A 88 9.63 -11.75 3.89
CA HIS A 88 8.69 -10.83 4.53
C HIS A 88 8.30 -9.73 3.54
N VAL A 89 7.05 -9.27 3.55
CA VAL A 89 6.51 -8.34 2.56
C VAL A 89 5.88 -7.13 3.24
N LEU A 90 6.32 -5.94 2.84
CA LEU A 90 5.57 -4.69 2.98
C LEU A 90 5.08 -4.29 1.60
N CYS A 91 3.78 -4.35 1.34
CA CYS A 91 3.22 -3.98 0.04
C CYS A 91 2.49 -2.64 0.15
N GLU A 92 2.74 -1.72 -0.78
CA GLU A 92 1.96 -0.50 -0.88
C GLU A 92 0.46 -0.80 -1.07
N LYS A 93 -0.37 0.18 -0.73
CA LYS A 93 -1.82 0.08 -0.92
C LYS A 93 -2.19 0.25 -2.40
N PRO A 94 -3.28 -0.36 -2.88
CA PRO A 94 -4.03 -1.45 -2.25
C PRO A 94 -3.23 -2.76 -2.29
N LEU A 95 -3.41 -3.67 -1.32
CA LEU A 95 -2.74 -4.98 -1.34
C LEU A 95 -3.09 -5.80 -2.59
N ALA A 96 -4.35 -5.75 -3.01
CA ALA A 96 -4.87 -6.36 -4.23
C ALA A 96 -6.13 -5.61 -4.67
N LEU A 97 -6.59 -5.84 -5.90
CA LEU A 97 -7.78 -5.18 -6.46
C LEU A 97 -9.10 -5.86 -6.09
N THR A 98 -9.05 -6.94 -5.31
CA THR A 98 -10.24 -7.58 -4.74
C THR A 98 -9.98 -8.01 -3.30
N GLY A 99 -11.03 -8.01 -2.47
CA GLY A 99 -10.95 -8.51 -1.10
C GLY A 99 -10.59 -10.00 -1.02
N ALA A 100 -11.04 -10.81 -1.98
CA ALA A 100 -10.71 -12.24 -2.05
C ALA A 100 -9.21 -12.47 -2.31
N ALA A 101 -8.61 -11.73 -3.25
CA ALA A 101 -7.18 -11.80 -3.52
C ALA A 101 -6.35 -11.29 -2.33
N ALA A 102 -6.74 -10.17 -1.72
CA ALA A 102 -6.08 -9.66 -0.52
C ALA A 102 -6.13 -10.66 0.64
N ARG A 103 -7.28 -11.33 0.83
CA ARG A 103 -7.44 -12.39 1.84
C ARG A 103 -6.56 -13.59 1.54
N PHE A 104 -6.52 -14.03 0.29
CA PHE A 104 -5.67 -15.14 -0.15
C PHE A 104 -4.19 -14.87 0.20
N LEU A 105 -3.66 -13.69 -0.12
CA LEU A 105 -2.27 -13.32 0.20
C LEU A 105 -2.00 -13.31 1.71
N ALA A 106 -2.96 -12.85 2.52
CA ALA A 106 -2.83 -12.86 3.98
C ALA A 106 -2.78 -14.30 4.54
N ASP A 107 -3.64 -15.17 4.04
CA ASP A 107 -3.66 -16.59 4.43
C ASP A 107 -2.39 -17.32 3.97
N GLU A 108 -1.89 -17.01 2.77
CA GLU A 108 -0.66 -17.57 2.23
C GLU A 108 0.58 -17.15 3.04
N ALA A 109 0.69 -15.86 3.37
CA ALA A 109 1.76 -15.34 4.21
C ALA A 109 1.76 -16.00 5.60
N ALA A 110 0.57 -16.18 6.19
CA ALA A 110 0.42 -16.88 7.46
C ALA A 110 0.86 -18.35 7.36
N ALA A 111 0.46 -19.06 6.29
CA ALA A 111 0.85 -20.45 6.05
C ALA A 111 2.38 -20.63 5.89
N HIS A 112 3.07 -19.64 5.30
CA HIS A 112 4.52 -19.63 5.17
C HIS A 112 5.24 -19.05 6.40
N GLY A 113 4.51 -18.65 7.43
CA GLY A 113 5.05 -18.01 8.63
C GLY A 113 5.83 -16.73 8.31
N ARG A 114 5.40 -15.98 7.29
CA ARG A 114 5.98 -14.70 6.85
C ARG A 114 5.14 -13.55 7.34
N ILE A 115 5.75 -12.37 7.41
CA ILE A 115 5.04 -11.12 7.75
C ILE A 115 4.57 -10.53 6.44
N LEU A 116 3.28 -10.24 6.33
CA LEU A 116 2.69 -9.41 5.30
C LEU A 116 2.09 -8.18 5.95
N GLN A 117 2.54 -7.00 5.53
CA GLN A 117 2.00 -5.72 5.96
C GLN A 117 1.61 -4.88 4.74
N VAL A 118 0.49 -4.17 4.85
CA VAL A 118 0.05 -3.21 3.83
C VAL A 118 0.48 -1.80 4.22
N GLY A 119 0.87 -0.99 3.24
CA GLY A 119 1.32 0.39 3.35
C GLY A 119 0.22 1.40 3.70
N HIS A 120 -0.67 1.09 4.64
CA HIS A 120 -1.65 2.05 5.16
C HIS A 120 -0.96 3.08 6.08
N GLN A 121 -0.17 3.98 5.49
CA GLN A 121 0.63 4.97 6.23
C GLN A 121 -0.22 5.88 7.12
N GLU A 122 -1.47 6.15 6.73
CA GLU A 122 -2.38 7.02 7.48
C GLU A 122 -2.74 6.46 8.87
N ARG A 123 -2.65 5.13 9.08
CA ARG A 123 -2.75 4.56 10.42
C ARG A 123 -1.67 5.08 11.36
N PHE A 124 -0.45 5.29 10.85
CA PHE A 124 0.67 5.83 11.63
C PHE A 124 0.49 7.32 11.89
N VAL A 125 -0.01 8.07 10.91
CA VAL A 125 -0.33 9.51 11.05
C VAL A 125 -1.45 9.70 12.09
N ALA A 126 -2.57 8.99 11.94
CA ALA A 126 -3.69 9.04 12.88
C ALA A 126 -3.28 8.63 14.30
N LYS A 127 -2.40 7.63 14.43
CA LYS A 127 -1.81 7.25 15.72
C LYS A 127 -0.93 8.36 16.31
N ALA A 128 -0.06 8.98 15.50
CA ALA A 128 0.80 10.06 15.95
C ALA A 128 0.01 11.31 16.36
N MET A 129 -1.11 11.58 15.70
CA MET A 129 -2.05 12.64 16.06
C MET A 129 -2.86 12.33 17.33
N GLY A 130 -2.83 11.08 17.82
CA GLY A 130 -3.59 10.65 19.00
C GLY A 130 -5.07 10.37 18.75
N VAL A 131 -5.55 10.48 17.50
CA VAL A 131 -6.98 10.30 17.18
C VAL A 131 -7.44 8.88 17.49
N LEU A 132 -6.58 7.88 17.23
CA LEU A 132 -6.87 6.48 17.52
C LEU A 132 -6.83 6.12 19.02
N ALA A 133 -6.45 7.07 19.90
CA ALA A 133 -6.44 6.87 21.34
C ALA A 133 -7.68 7.46 22.05
N ILE A 134 -8.58 8.10 21.29
CA ILE A 134 -9.87 8.59 21.79
C ILE A 134 -10.76 7.37 22.06
N GLU A 135 -11.34 7.28 23.26
CA GLU A 135 -12.15 6.13 23.66
C GLU A 135 -13.56 6.15 23.04
N GLU A 136 -14.08 7.35 22.79
CA GLU A 136 -15.39 7.54 22.19
C GLU A 136 -15.41 7.13 20.72
N THR A 137 -16.40 6.31 20.35
CA THR A 137 -16.66 5.98 18.94
C THR A 137 -17.35 7.17 18.25
N PRO A 138 -16.84 7.64 17.10
CA PRO A 138 -17.49 8.72 16.37
C PRO A 138 -18.87 8.29 15.85
N LEU A 139 -19.85 9.18 15.89
CA LEU A 139 -21.16 8.95 15.26
C LEU A 139 -21.12 9.24 13.75
N LEU A 140 -20.24 10.13 13.33
CA LEU A 140 -20.08 10.57 11.96
C LEU A 140 -18.58 10.80 11.67
N LEU A 141 -18.08 10.19 10.60
CA LEU A 141 -16.77 10.47 10.02
C LEU A 141 -16.99 11.05 8.62
N GLU A 142 -16.53 12.28 8.39
CA GLU A 142 -16.57 12.92 7.07
C GLU A 142 -15.14 13.16 6.59
N SER A 143 -14.82 12.68 5.38
CA SER A 143 -13.52 12.89 4.72
C SER A 143 -13.71 13.39 3.30
N VAL A 144 -12.84 14.30 2.89
CA VAL A 144 -12.69 14.73 1.50
C VAL A 144 -11.21 14.62 1.14
N ARG A 145 -10.89 13.74 0.20
CA ARG A 145 -9.52 13.50 -0.25
C ARG A 145 -9.40 13.69 -1.76
N ALA A 146 -9.04 14.91 -2.16
CA ALA A 146 -8.79 15.24 -3.55
C ALA A 146 -7.28 15.36 -3.84
N GLY A 147 -6.86 14.85 -4.99
CA GLY A 147 -5.52 15.05 -5.56
C GLY A 147 -5.61 15.78 -6.90
N PRO A 148 -4.57 16.54 -7.30
CA PRO A 148 -4.50 17.03 -8.67
C PRO A 148 -4.45 15.83 -9.64
N PRO A 149 -4.95 15.96 -10.89
CA PRO A 149 -4.73 14.94 -11.90
C PRO A 149 -3.24 14.65 -12.00
N ALA A 150 -2.86 13.38 -11.88
CA ALA A 150 -1.46 13.02 -11.93
C ALA A 150 -0.90 13.38 -13.32
N PRO A 151 0.19 14.18 -13.41
CA PRO A 151 0.87 14.38 -14.67
C PRO A 151 1.25 13.01 -15.26
N ASP A 152 1.10 12.87 -16.57
CA ASP A 152 1.49 11.69 -17.34
C ASP A 152 0.77 10.38 -16.96
N ASN A 153 -0.48 10.46 -16.49
CA ASN A 153 -1.33 9.30 -16.17
C ASN A 153 -0.76 8.36 -15.09
N ARG A 154 0.10 8.89 -14.21
CA ARG A 154 0.77 8.11 -13.16
C ARG A 154 -0.18 7.52 -12.10
N ALA A 155 -1.40 8.04 -11.99
CA ALA A 155 -2.46 7.53 -11.12
C ALA A 155 -3.61 6.88 -11.93
N GLY A 156 -3.30 6.39 -13.14
CA GLY A 156 -4.30 5.88 -14.08
C GLY A 156 -4.46 4.36 -14.11
N ASP A 157 -3.79 3.62 -13.22
CA ASP A 157 -3.87 2.16 -13.17
C ASP A 157 -5.05 1.63 -12.36
N VAL A 158 -5.64 2.47 -11.50
CA VAL A 158 -6.82 2.16 -10.68
C VAL A 158 -7.72 3.38 -10.51
N SER A 159 -8.94 3.18 -10.00
CA SER A 159 -9.86 4.28 -9.69
C SER A 159 -9.44 5.08 -8.45
N VAL A 160 -10.01 6.27 -8.31
CA VAL A 160 -9.85 7.14 -7.13
C VAL A 160 -10.21 6.45 -5.82
N ILE A 161 -11.05 5.42 -5.86
CA ILE A 161 -11.41 4.61 -4.69
C ILE A 161 -10.18 3.86 -4.17
N TRP A 162 -9.43 3.21 -5.06
CA TRP A 162 -8.26 2.42 -4.72
C TRP A 162 -7.02 3.26 -4.47
N ASP A 163 -6.92 4.43 -5.09
CA ASP A 163 -5.77 5.31 -4.90
C ASP A 163 -5.94 6.25 -3.70
N LEU A 164 -7.11 6.87 -3.55
CA LEU A 164 -7.35 7.89 -2.52
C LEU A 164 -8.28 7.38 -1.41
N MET A 165 -9.52 7.01 -1.74
CA MET A 165 -10.56 6.69 -0.73
C MET A 165 -10.17 5.53 0.18
N ILE A 166 -9.33 4.59 -0.28
CA ILE A 166 -8.85 3.45 0.50
C ILE A 166 -8.21 3.85 1.84
N HIS A 167 -7.58 5.02 1.91
CA HIS A 167 -7.01 5.54 3.14
C HIS A 167 -8.11 5.84 4.17
N ASP A 168 -9.21 6.43 3.73
CA ASP A 168 -10.29 6.84 4.60
C ASP A 168 -11.23 5.68 4.91
N LEU A 169 -11.38 4.73 3.98
CA LEU A 169 -12.03 3.44 4.23
C LEU A 169 -11.31 2.68 5.36
N ASP A 170 -9.98 2.66 5.31
CA ASP A 170 -9.15 2.02 6.33
C ASP A 170 -9.27 2.70 7.70
N LEU A 171 -9.21 4.02 7.76
CA LEU A 171 -9.38 4.76 9.01
C LEU A 171 -10.81 4.63 9.57
N ALA A 172 -11.83 4.67 8.70
CA ALA A 172 -13.21 4.45 9.11
C ALA A 172 -13.40 3.05 9.70
N ALA A 173 -12.81 2.02 9.07
CA ALA A 173 -12.77 0.67 9.61
C ALA A 173 -12.10 0.60 11.00
N MET A 174 -11.00 1.34 11.21
CA MET A 174 -10.33 1.39 12.52
C MET A 174 -11.17 2.06 13.62
N MET A 175 -11.98 3.06 13.28
CA MET A 175 -12.74 3.88 14.25
C MET A 175 -14.18 3.40 14.47
N LEU A 176 -14.83 2.90 13.42
CA LEU A 176 -16.25 2.52 13.41
C LEU A 176 -16.48 0.99 13.36
N GLY A 177 -15.41 0.22 13.08
CA GLY A 177 -15.45 -1.23 12.93
C GLY A 177 -15.58 -1.70 11.47
N ASN A 178 -15.62 -3.02 11.27
CA ASN A 178 -15.62 -3.65 9.94
C ASN A 178 -16.98 -4.23 9.51
N GLU A 179 -18.03 -4.02 10.31
CA GLU A 179 -19.37 -4.52 10.05
C GLU A 179 -20.27 -3.40 9.54
N PHE A 180 -20.77 -3.56 8.32
CA PHE A 180 -21.60 -2.58 7.62
C PHE A 180 -23.04 -3.08 7.52
N THR A 181 -24.00 -2.17 7.72
CA THR A 181 -25.43 -2.41 7.50
C THR A 181 -25.92 -1.88 6.15
N GLY A 182 -25.14 -1.01 5.51
CA GLY A 182 -25.44 -0.51 4.18
C GLY A 182 -24.31 0.35 3.59
N VAL A 183 -24.28 0.41 2.26
CA VAL A 183 -23.42 1.30 1.49
C VAL A 183 -24.25 1.94 0.38
N SER A 184 -24.11 3.24 0.19
CA SER A 184 -24.61 3.94 -0.99
C SER A 184 -23.47 4.77 -1.58
N ALA A 185 -23.34 4.79 -2.90
CA ALA A 185 -22.24 5.49 -3.54
C ALA A 185 -22.64 6.05 -4.91
N THR A 186 -22.02 7.14 -5.29
CA THR A 186 -22.03 7.69 -6.64
C THR A 186 -20.61 7.88 -7.12
N GLY A 187 -20.41 7.76 -8.43
CA GLY A 187 -19.10 7.93 -9.04
C GLY A 187 -19.20 8.53 -10.43
N ARG A 188 -18.17 9.27 -10.84
CA ARG A 188 -18.08 9.91 -12.15
C ARG A 188 -16.75 9.59 -12.81
N ARG A 189 -16.81 9.40 -14.13
CA ARG A 189 -15.65 9.38 -15.02
C ARG A 189 -15.60 10.72 -15.72
N VAL A 190 -14.46 11.39 -15.65
CA VAL A 190 -14.27 12.76 -16.18
C VAL A 190 -13.09 12.80 -17.16
N HIS A 191 -11.99 12.12 -16.85
CA HIS A 191 -10.73 12.22 -17.59
C HIS A 191 -10.09 10.86 -17.90
N SER A 192 -10.44 9.80 -17.16
CA SER A 192 -9.84 8.47 -17.35
C SER A 192 -10.87 7.38 -17.72
N GLU A 193 -10.35 6.17 -17.96
CA GLU A 193 -11.20 4.97 -18.11
C GLU A 193 -11.77 4.49 -16.77
N HIS A 194 -11.26 5.01 -15.65
CA HIS A 194 -11.67 4.67 -14.29
C HIS A 194 -12.54 5.77 -13.67
N ILE A 195 -13.15 5.47 -12.52
CA ILE A 195 -13.87 6.47 -11.72
C ILE A 195 -12.84 7.48 -11.18
N ASP A 196 -13.03 8.75 -11.54
CA ASP A 196 -12.16 9.87 -11.19
C ASP A 196 -12.66 10.64 -9.96
N GLU A 197 -13.97 10.57 -9.69
CA GLU A 197 -14.61 11.15 -8.51
C GLU A 197 -15.58 10.13 -7.92
N ALA A 198 -15.56 9.94 -6.61
CA ALA A 198 -16.48 9.06 -5.90
C ALA A 198 -16.93 9.69 -4.58
N THR A 199 -18.21 9.53 -4.25
CA THR A 199 -18.73 9.80 -2.90
C THR A 199 -19.48 8.58 -2.42
N ALA A 200 -19.16 8.11 -1.23
CA ALA A 200 -19.77 6.94 -0.62
C ALA A 200 -20.17 7.23 0.82
N GLU A 201 -21.38 6.78 1.19
CA GLU A 201 -21.87 6.76 2.56
C GLU A 201 -21.97 5.31 3.04
N PHE A 202 -21.33 5.01 4.16
CA PHE A 202 -21.33 3.71 4.83
C PHE A 202 -22.07 3.82 6.16
N SER A 203 -23.03 2.94 6.38
CA SER A 203 -23.70 2.74 7.68
C SER A 203 -23.11 1.52 8.37
N TYR A 204 -22.72 1.65 9.65
CA TYR A 204 -22.05 0.60 10.41
C TYR A 204 -22.97 -0.05 11.43
N ALA A 205 -22.70 -1.30 11.80
CA ALA A 205 -23.43 -2.01 12.85
C ALA A 205 -23.28 -1.34 14.24
N SER A 206 -22.21 -0.56 14.43
CA SER A 206 -21.99 0.30 15.60
C SER A 206 -22.97 1.48 15.69
N GLY A 207 -23.74 1.76 14.64
CA GLY A 207 -24.61 2.93 14.52
C GLY A 207 -23.93 4.18 13.97
N GLY A 208 -22.60 4.15 13.77
CA GLY A 208 -21.86 5.23 13.14
C GLY A 208 -22.04 5.29 11.62
N VAL A 209 -21.73 6.44 11.04
CA VAL A 209 -21.79 6.71 9.59
C VAL A 209 -20.45 7.24 9.11
N ALA A 210 -19.96 6.80 7.95
CA ALA A 210 -18.83 7.42 7.26
C ALA A 210 -19.26 7.96 5.90
N ARG A 211 -18.99 9.24 5.63
CA ARG A 211 -19.16 9.88 4.31
C ARG A 211 -17.79 10.22 3.76
N LEU A 212 -17.42 9.53 2.70
CA LEU A 212 -16.09 9.60 2.11
C LEU A 212 -16.21 10.11 0.69
N THR A 213 -15.55 11.23 0.40
CA THR A 213 -15.43 11.78 -0.95
C THR A 213 -13.98 11.73 -1.39
N ALA A 214 -13.73 11.23 -2.59
CA ALA A 214 -12.41 11.20 -3.21
C ALA A 214 -12.48 11.57 -4.69
#